data_AF-A0A938IZB8-F1
#
_entry.id   AF-A0A938IZB8-F1
#
_cell.length_a   1.000
_cell.length_b   1.000
_cell.length_c   1.000
_cell.angle_alpha   90.00
_cell.angle_beta   90.00
_cell.angle_gamma   90.00
#
_symmetry.space_group_name_H-M   'P 1'
#
loop_
_entity.id
_entity.type
_entity.pdbx_description
1 polymer ?
#
loop_
_entity_poly.entity_id
_entity_poly.type
_entity_poly.pdbx_seq_one_letter_code
_entity_poly.pdbx_strand_id
1 'polypeptide(L)'
;MPRSTMLACSSGSITPASIPRTSSGDGRAAGGGVSVMANKTRVGLENMPGSRYRQEVELAVLKALGDETRYAMYRELATSTRPLSAQDLADRLGLHANTVRLHLDRLRETGLVEAEAIHRGTVGRPQHLYSLAPGAPSMGFDPPAHALLAGLLGSLAEHLGAGPDDAADVGAQWGAQLTRRNRSRSCITVLHDELDRLGFEPAVGPGDGTAEGAVRVEFLHCPFRELAEAYPDLVCNLHRGICAGVIETAGGGSMQGFATLYDPEPCHVTVATG
;
A
#
# COMPACT_ATOMS: atom_id res chain seq x y z
N MET A 1 5.81 -48.99 24.56
CA MET A 1 4.45 -49.16 25.14
C MET A 1 4.55 -48.85 26.62
N PRO A 2 4.00 -47.72 27.07
CA PRO A 2 2.63 -47.80 27.61
C PRO A 2 1.69 -46.66 27.16
N ARG A 3 0.45 -47.09 26.90
CA ARG A 3 -0.87 -46.47 27.10
C ARG A 3 -1.12 -44.98 26.83
N SER A 4 -1.89 -44.78 25.76
CA SER A 4 -2.73 -43.63 25.41
C SER A 4 -3.72 -43.22 26.50
N THR A 5 -3.96 -41.91 26.60
CA THR A 5 -5.21 -41.34 27.11
C THR A 5 -5.69 -40.26 26.15
N MET A 6 -6.80 -40.54 25.45
CA MET A 6 -7.54 -39.58 24.65
C MET A 6 -8.27 -38.59 25.56
N LEU A 7 -8.18 -37.29 25.25
CA LEU A 7 -9.17 -36.30 25.69
C LEU A 7 -9.85 -35.74 24.45
N ALA A 8 -11.14 -36.05 24.30
CA ALA A 8 -12.07 -35.40 23.41
C ALA A 8 -12.76 -34.27 24.18
N CYS A 9 -12.84 -33.06 23.59
CA CYS A 9 -13.74 -32.03 24.09
C CYS A 9 -14.45 -31.34 22.91
N SER A 10 -15.72 -31.74 22.78
CA SER A 10 -16.92 -31.07 22.26
C SER A 10 -16.80 -29.76 21.47
N SER A 11 -17.27 -29.87 20.22
CA SER A 11 -17.83 -28.83 19.37
C SER A 11 -19.00 -28.07 20.02
N GLY A 12 -18.84 -26.76 20.21
CA GLY A 12 -19.92 -25.82 20.54
C GLY A 12 -20.29 -24.98 19.33
N SER A 13 -21.43 -25.29 18.71
CA SER A 13 -22.05 -24.53 17.61
C SER A 13 -22.68 -23.23 18.12
N ILE A 14 -22.23 -22.09 17.60
CA ILE A 14 -22.85 -20.78 17.84
C ILE A 14 -23.79 -20.46 16.67
N THR A 15 -25.09 -20.46 16.97
CA THR A 15 -26.17 -19.98 16.09
C THR A 15 -26.17 -18.44 16.00
N PRO A 16 -26.32 -17.82 14.81
CA PRO A 16 -26.44 -16.37 14.69
C PRO A 16 -27.87 -15.89 14.98
N ALA A 17 -27.97 -14.80 15.74
CA ALA A 17 -29.22 -14.13 16.07
C ALA A 17 -29.75 -13.30 14.89
N SER A 18 -31.04 -13.46 14.59
CA SER A 18 -31.81 -12.78 13.56
C SER A 18 -32.04 -11.30 13.86
N ILE A 19 -31.80 -10.42 12.88
CA ILE A 19 -32.15 -9.00 12.92
C ILE A 19 -33.45 -8.78 12.11
N PRO A 20 -34.46 -8.05 12.64
CA PRO A 20 -35.74 -7.86 11.96
C PRO A 20 -35.66 -6.81 10.84
N ARG A 21 -36.34 -7.13 9.72
CA ARG A 21 -36.61 -6.23 8.58
C ARG A 21 -37.77 -5.28 8.93
N THR A 22 -37.64 -4.01 8.58
CA THR A 22 -38.78 -3.09 8.47
C THR A 22 -38.98 -2.67 7.02
N SER A 23 -40.25 -2.50 6.68
CA SER A 23 -40.83 -2.44 5.35
C SER A 23 -40.98 -1.02 4.79
N SER A 24 -40.85 -0.93 3.47
CA SER A 24 -41.69 -0.24 2.47
C SER A 24 -42.41 1.08 2.79
N GLY A 25 -42.24 2.05 1.90
CA GLY A 25 -43.13 3.19 1.70
C GLY A 25 -42.92 3.85 0.32
N ASP A 26 -43.82 3.55 -0.61
CA ASP A 26 -43.99 4.13 -1.96
C ASP A 26 -44.42 5.60 -1.96
N GLY A 27 -44.13 6.34 -3.05
CA GLY A 27 -45.03 7.41 -3.51
C GLY A 27 -44.44 8.63 -4.24
N ARG A 28 -44.30 8.52 -5.58
CA ARG A 28 -44.62 9.49 -6.68
C ARG A 28 -44.47 11.01 -6.43
N ALA A 29 -43.65 11.77 -7.18
CA ALA A 29 -43.68 12.15 -8.62
C ALA A 29 -44.26 13.56 -8.89
N ALA A 30 -43.41 14.48 -9.37
CA ALA A 30 -43.67 15.62 -10.26
C ALA A 30 -42.27 16.15 -10.66
N GLY A 31 -41.85 16.35 -11.91
CA GLY A 31 -42.56 16.89 -13.07
C GLY A 31 -41.96 18.28 -13.36
N GLY A 32 -40.98 18.37 -14.25
CA GLY A 32 -40.37 19.65 -14.64
C GLY A 32 -39.13 19.48 -15.50
N GLY A 33 -39.32 19.46 -16.83
CA GLY A 33 -38.23 19.47 -17.79
C GLY A 33 -37.60 20.86 -17.94
N VAL A 34 -36.28 20.91 -18.10
CA VAL A 34 -35.57 22.07 -18.65
C VAL A 34 -34.41 21.60 -19.52
N SER A 35 -34.53 21.96 -20.80
CA SER A 35 -33.52 22.26 -21.82
C SER A 35 -32.08 21.75 -21.65
N VAL A 36 -31.68 20.91 -22.62
CA VAL A 36 -30.29 20.54 -22.93
C VAL A 36 -29.57 21.76 -23.52
N MET A 37 -28.67 22.36 -22.76
CA MET A 37 -27.62 23.25 -23.27
C MET A 37 -26.28 22.52 -23.08
N ALA A 38 -25.74 22.03 -24.20
CA ALA A 38 -24.39 21.50 -24.25
C ALA A 38 -23.40 22.60 -23.88
N ASN A 39 -22.72 22.45 -22.75
CA ASN A 39 -21.57 23.28 -22.43
C ASN A 39 -20.33 22.38 -22.29
N LYS A 40 -19.49 22.42 -23.34
CA LYS A 40 -18.14 21.85 -23.35
C LYS A 40 -17.29 22.70 -22.41
N THR A 41 -17.26 22.36 -21.14
CA THR A 41 -16.28 22.92 -20.21
C THR A 41 -15.20 21.86 -19.97
N ARG A 42 -14.05 22.06 -20.60
CA ARG A 42 -12.77 21.47 -20.20
C ARG A 42 -12.62 21.70 -18.70
N VAL A 43 -12.78 20.67 -17.87
CA VAL A 43 -12.45 20.73 -16.45
C VAL A 43 -10.96 20.41 -16.34
N GLY A 44 -10.18 21.43 -16.00
CA GLY A 44 -8.77 21.29 -15.67
C GLY A 44 -8.59 20.37 -14.46
N LEU A 45 -7.66 19.44 -14.60
CA LEU A 45 -7.21 18.47 -13.61
C LEU A 45 -6.28 19.12 -12.56
N GLU A 46 -6.68 20.21 -11.94
CA GLU A 46 -5.82 20.89 -10.96
C GLU A 46 -6.47 21.02 -9.58
N ASN A 47 -5.83 20.34 -8.63
CA ASN A 47 -5.85 20.53 -7.17
C ASN A 47 -6.92 19.78 -6.35
N MET A 48 -6.61 18.53 -6.00
CA MET A 48 -7.15 17.83 -4.83
C MET A 48 -6.33 18.15 -3.56
N PRO A 49 -6.96 18.51 -2.42
CA PRO A 49 -6.28 18.99 -1.21
C PRO A 49 -5.39 17.95 -0.49
N GLY A 50 -5.49 16.66 -0.82
CA GLY A 50 -4.63 15.62 -0.25
C GLY A 50 -3.21 15.57 -0.80
N SER A 51 -2.98 16.10 -2.00
CA SER A 51 -1.66 16.10 -2.68
C SER A 51 -0.67 17.06 -2.01
N ARG A 52 -1.11 18.29 -1.71
CA ARG A 52 -0.26 19.30 -1.08
C ARG A 52 0.16 18.93 0.34
N TYR A 53 -0.76 18.40 1.15
CA TYR A 53 -0.44 17.95 2.51
C TYR A 53 0.59 16.80 2.52
N ARG A 54 0.46 15.85 1.57
CA ARG A 54 1.44 14.78 1.39
C ARG A 54 2.81 15.32 0.96
N GLN A 55 2.86 16.25 0.01
CA GLN A 55 4.10 16.89 -0.45
C GLN A 55 4.81 17.71 0.65
N GLU A 56 4.07 18.42 1.51
CA GLU A 56 4.64 19.20 2.61
C GLU A 56 5.29 18.30 3.68
N VAL A 57 4.63 17.19 4.03
CA VAL A 57 5.16 16.19 4.97
C VAL A 57 6.41 15.50 4.38
N GLU A 58 6.37 15.15 3.10
CA GLU A 58 7.49 14.51 2.39
C GLU A 58 8.72 15.42 2.30
N LEU A 59 8.53 16.71 2.00
CA LEU A 59 9.60 17.71 2.00
C LEU A 59 10.20 17.93 3.39
N ALA A 60 9.40 17.89 4.46
CA ALA A 60 9.90 18.02 5.84
C ALA A 60 10.76 16.81 6.23
N VAL A 61 10.34 15.60 5.88
CA VAL A 61 11.11 14.36 6.10
C VAL A 61 12.42 14.38 5.31
N LEU A 62 12.38 14.75 4.03
CA LEU A 62 13.58 14.85 3.18
C LEU A 62 14.57 15.90 3.73
N LYS A 63 14.10 17.05 4.20
CA LYS A 63 14.94 18.07 4.85
C LYS A 63 15.52 17.59 6.17
N ALA A 64 14.77 16.82 6.95
CA ALA A 64 15.25 16.26 8.20
C ALA A 64 16.34 15.21 7.95
N LEU A 65 16.15 14.30 6.99
CA LEU A 65 17.11 13.24 6.68
C LEU A 65 18.25 13.68 5.75
N GLY A 66 18.17 14.85 5.11
CA GLY A 66 19.26 15.42 4.30
C GLY A 66 20.46 15.95 5.10
N ASP A 67 20.41 15.91 6.43
CA ASP A 67 21.53 16.26 7.31
C ASP A 67 22.23 14.98 7.76
N GLU A 68 23.54 14.90 7.47
CA GLU A 68 24.35 13.70 7.71
C GLU A 68 24.28 13.21 9.17
N THR A 69 24.24 14.15 10.12
CA THR A 69 24.20 13.83 11.55
C THR A 69 22.83 13.29 11.96
N ARG A 70 21.72 13.87 11.47
CA ARG A 70 20.37 13.33 11.68
C ARG A 70 20.18 11.98 11.01
N TYR A 71 20.69 11.81 9.80
CA TYR A 71 20.62 10.53 9.08
C TYR A 71 21.40 9.44 9.80
N ALA A 72 22.61 9.72 10.29
CA ALA A 72 23.40 8.77 11.06
C ALA A 72 22.68 8.34 12.37
N MET A 73 22.07 9.27 13.09
CA MET A 73 21.24 8.95 14.27
C MET A 73 20.02 8.11 13.90
N TYR A 74 19.33 8.49 12.82
CA TYR A 74 18.16 7.78 12.33
C TYR A 74 18.50 6.33 11.97
N ARG A 75 19.65 6.10 11.32
CA ARG A 75 20.16 4.76 10.99
C ARG A 75 20.50 3.93 12.23
N GLU A 76 21.16 4.51 13.23
CA GLU A 76 21.45 3.81 14.50
C GLU A 76 20.16 3.39 15.22
N LEU A 77 19.13 4.25 15.19
CA LEU A 77 17.82 3.92 15.77
C LEU A 77 17.09 2.86 14.96
N ALA A 78 17.15 2.92 13.62
CA ALA A 78 16.51 1.95 12.73
C ALA A 78 17.09 0.54 12.85
N THR A 79 18.39 0.43 13.10
CA THR A 79 19.10 -0.86 13.21
C THR A 79 19.15 -1.40 14.64
N SER A 80 18.68 -0.64 15.64
CA SER A 80 18.68 -1.05 17.03
C SER A 80 17.43 -1.85 17.38
N THR A 81 17.60 -3.00 18.02
CA THR A 81 16.49 -3.84 18.54
C THR A 81 15.88 -3.31 19.84
N ARG A 82 16.40 -2.19 20.37
CA ARG A 82 15.94 -1.55 21.60
C ARG A 82 16.00 -0.02 21.49
N PRO A 83 15.17 0.73 22.23
CA PRO A 83 15.30 2.17 22.32
C PRO A 83 16.68 2.60 22.86
N LEU A 84 17.24 3.67 22.30
CA LEU A 84 18.58 4.18 22.65
C LEU A 84 18.47 5.54 23.35
N SER A 85 19.34 5.81 24.32
CA SER A 85 19.42 7.14 24.92
C SER A 85 20.25 8.09 24.05
N ALA A 86 20.11 9.41 24.29
CA ALA A 86 20.99 10.40 23.67
C ALA A 86 22.48 10.17 23.99
N GLN A 87 22.80 9.52 25.12
CA GLN A 87 24.18 9.18 25.46
C GLN A 87 24.67 7.97 24.66
N ASP A 88 23.85 6.93 24.50
CA ASP A 88 24.21 5.77 23.67
C ASP A 88 24.53 6.21 22.23
N LEU A 89 23.72 7.11 21.68
CA LEU A 89 23.91 7.67 20.34
C LEU A 89 25.15 8.58 20.26
N ALA A 90 25.42 9.37 21.31
CA ALA A 90 26.62 10.20 21.40
C ALA A 90 27.89 9.36 21.35
N ASP A 91 27.93 8.29 22.15
CA ASP A 91 29.07 7.39 22.26
C ASP A 91 29.32 6.63 20.95
N ARG A 92 28.24 6.15 20.29
CA ARG A 92 28.32 5.42 19.02
C ARG A 92 28.78 6.29 17.85
N LEU A 93 28.30 7.52 17.79
CA LEU A 93 28.56 8.43 16.67
C LEU A 93 29.77 9.33 16.89
N GLY A 94 30.42 9.26 18.07
CA GLY A 94 31.54 10.13 18.42
C GLY A 94 31.12 11.61 18.53
N LEU A 95 29.88 11.86 18.94
CA LEU A 95 29.29 13.20 19.00
C LEU A 95 29.10 13.65 20.45
N HIS A 96 28.97 14.96 20.65
CA HIS A 96 28.63 15.48 21.97
C HIS A 96 27.13 15.30 22.26
N ALA A 97 26.78 14.83 23.46
CA ALA A 97 25.39 14.52 23.84
C ALA A 97 24.41 15.70 23.69
N ASN A 98 24.89 16.95 23.81
CA ASN A 98 24.04 18.13 23.56
C ASN A 98 23.67 18.29 22.09
N THR A 99 24.60 18.01 21.19
CA THR A 99 24.37 18.03 19.74
C THR A 99 23.36 16.94 19.39
N VAL A 100 23.55 15.73 19.91
CA VAL A 100 22.62 14.61 19.71
C VAL A 100 21.19 14.98 20.11
N ARG A 101 20.99 15.58 21.30
CA ARG A 101 19.66 16.01 21.76
C ARG A 101 19.01 17.01 20.80
N LEU A 102 19.75 18.01 20.33
CA LEU A 102 19.23 19.00 19.38
C LEU A 102 18.76 18.36 18.07
N HIS A 103 19.53 17.39 17.56
CA HIS A 103 19.17 16.67 16.34
C HIS A 103 17.98 15.72 16.56
N LEU A 104 17.90 15.05 17.71
CA LEU A 104 16.76 14.20 18.08
C LEU A 104 15.48 15.00 18.27
N ASP A 105 15.55 16.21 18.84
CA ASP A 105 14.39 17.09 18.99
C ASP A 105 13.82 17.47 17.61
N ARG A 106 14.68 17.80 16.64
CA ARG A 106 14.26 18.06 15.25
C ARG A 106 13.64 16.83 14.58
N LEU A 107 14.24 15.65 14.76
CA LEU A 107 13.68 14.40 14.23
C LEU A 107 12.30 14.11 14.82
N ARG A 108 12.11 14.40 16.11
CA ARG A 108 10.82 14.26 16.80
C ARG A 108 9.78 15.27 16.32
N GLU A 109 10.16 16.52 16.09
CA GLU A 109 9.28 17.55 15.51
C GLU A 109 8.78 17.16 14.12
N THR A 110 9.59 16.42 13.35
CA THR A 110 9.19 15.86 12.05
C THR A 110 8.47 14.52 12.12
N GLY A 111 8.21 13.99 13.32
CA GLY A 111 7.52 12.70 13.50
C GLY A 111 8.35 11.49 13.06
N LEU A 112 9.67 11.61 12.95
CA LEU A 112 10.57 10.52 12.55
C LEU A 112 11.02 9.66 13.74
N VAL A 113 11.04 10.26 14.93
CA VAL A 113 11.51 9.62 16.17
C VAL A 113 10.53 9.94 17.28
N GLU A 114 10.26 8.97 18.15
CA GLU A 114 9.52 9.16 19.39
C GLU A 114 10.45 9.08 20.60
N ALA A 115 10.00 9.63 21.74
CA ALA A 115 10.79 9.67 22.96
C ALA A 115 9.97 9.18 24.15
N GLU A 116 10.44 8.13 24.81
CA GLU A 116 9.85 7.60 26.04
C GLU A 116 10.65 8.11 27.25
N ALA A 117 9.97 8.70 28.23
CA ALA A 117 10.60 9.17 29.46
C ALA A 117 10.75 8.05 30.48
N ILE A 118 11.98 7.65 30.79
CA ILE A 118 12.25 6.68 31.86
C ILE A 118 12.47 7.42 33.17
N HIS A 119 11.64 7.08 34.14
CA HIS A 119 11.79 7.47 35.54
C HIS A 119 12.64 6.43 36.25
N ARG A 120 13.96 6.57 36.20
CA ARG A 120 14.82 5.89 37.20
C ARG A 120 14.68 6.71 38.48
N GLY A 121 14.22 6.10 39.57
CA GLY A 121 13.89 6.74 40.86
C GLY A 121 15.05 7.45 41.60
N THR A 122 16.04 7.94 40.86
CA THR A 122 17.16 8.77 41.29
C THR A 122 16.88 10.24 40.98
N VAL A 123 17.26 11.14 41.89
CA VAL A 123 17.16 12.60 41.72
C VAL A 123 17.96 13.04 40.49
N GLY A 124 17.27 13.48 39.43
CA GLY A 124 17.87 13.91 38.17
C GLY A 124 16.82 14.18 37.08
N ARG A 125 17.23 14.84 35.98
CA ARG A 125 16.37 15.08 34.81
C ARG A 125 15.94 13.73 34.20
N PRO A 126 14.65 13.51 33.89
CA PRO A 126 14.19 12.27 33.29
C PRO A 126 15.02 11.94 32.03
N GLN A 127 15.43 10.67 31.91
CA GLN A 127 16.20 10.21 30.77
C GLN A 127 15.21 9.79 29.68
N HIS A 128 15.36 10.35 28.48
CA HIS A 128 14.60 9.91 27.32
C HIS A 128 15.32 8.76 26.62
N LEU A 129 14.58 7.71 26.30
CA LEU A 129 14.96 6.75 25.26
C LEU A 129 14.22 7.10 23.99
N TYR A 130 14.90 6.88 22.87
CA TYR A 130 14.44 7.23 21.54
C TYR A 130 14.32 5.95 20.69
N SER A 131 13.27 5.90 19.88
CA SER A 131 12.98 4.86 18.88
C SER A 131 12.43 5.52 17.62
N LEU A 132 12.42 4.80 16.50
CA LEU A 132 11.70 5.27 15.32
C LEU A 132 10.20 5.41 15.66
N ALA A 133 9.60 6.49 15.19
CA ALA A 133 8.16 6.67 15.34
C ALA A 133 7.38 5.65 14.48
N PRO A 134 6.19 5.20 14.92
CA PRO A 134 5.31 4.38 14.10
C PRO A 134 4.97 5.09 12.78
N GLY A 135 5.36 4.48 11.65
CA GLY A 135 5.16 5.06 10.31
C GLY A 135 6.32 5.91 9.79
N ALA A 136 7.42 6.04 10.54
CA ALA A 136 8.66 6.60 10.01
C ALA A 136 9.21 5.68 8.90
N PRO A 137 9.74 6.23 7.79
CA PRO A 137 10.21 5.43 6.67
C PRO A 137 11.38 4.53 7.08
N SER A 138 11.31 3.24 6.80
CA SER A 138 12.40 2.33 7.19
C SER A 138 13.73 2.61 6.48
N MET A 139 13.69 3.37 5.37
CA MET A 139 14.87 3.76 4.57
C MET A 139 15.74 2.57 4.13
N GLY A 140 15.16 1.36 4.09
CA GLY A 140 15.87 0.11 3.77
C GLY A 140 16.75 -0.43 4.90
N PHE A 141 16.59 0.06 6.13
CA PHE A 141 17.35 -0.39 7.31
C PHE A 141 16.70 -1.55 8.07
N ASP A 142 15.41 -1.81 7.83
CA ASP A 142 14.77 -3.00 8.35
C ASP A 142 15.53 -4.24 7.84
N PRO A 143 15.70 -5.29 8.67
CA PRO A 143 16.01 -6.61 8.14
C PRO A 143 15.03 -6.91 7.00
N PRO A 144 15.43 -7.65 5.95
CA PRO A 144 14.59 -7.91 4.78
C PRO A 144 13.44 -8.88 5.11
N ALA A 145 12.77 -8.73 6.25
CA ALA A 145 11.70 -9.58 6.74
C ALA A 145 10.53 -9.65 5.76
N HIS A 146 10.20 -8.55 5.09
CA HIS A 146 9.17 -8.52 4.04
C HIS A 146 9.61 -9.27 2.78
N ALA A 147 10.86 -9.09 2.34
CA ALA A 147 11.41 -9.81 1.19
C ALA A 147 11.56 -11.31 1.49
N LEU A 148 12.01 -11.66 2.70
CA LEU A 148 12.07 -13.03 3.19
C LEU A 148 10.67 -13.66 3.26
N LEU A 149 9.70 -12.96 3.84
CA LEU A 149 8.32 -13.45 3.90
C LEU A 149 7.73 -13.63 2.50
N ALA A 150 7.94 -12.66 1.60
CA ALA A 150 7.49 -12.77 0.21
C ALA A 150 8.11 -13.97 -0.50
N GLY A 151 9.43 -14.19 -0.32
CA GLY A 151 10.12 -15.38 -0.85
C GLY A 151 9.58 -16.68 -0.26
N LEU A 152 9.34 -16.75 1.05
CA LEU A 152 8.76 -17.92 1.72
C LEU A 152 7.33 -18.20 1.24
N LEU A 153 6.51 -17.18 1.03
CA LEU A 153 5.17 -17.32 0.48
C LEU A 153 5.19 -17.77 -0.98
N GLY A 154 6.14 -17.28 -1.78
CA GLY A 154 6.38 -17.76 -3.15
C GLY A 154 6.74 -19.26 -3.16
N SER A 155 7.73 -19.67 -2.37
CA SER A 155 8.11 -21.08 -2.25
C SER A 155 6.98 -21.96 -1.70
N LEU A 156 6.16 -21.44 -0.78
CA LEU A 156 4.98 -22.16 -0.28
C LEU A 156 3.93 -22.35 -1.38
N ALA A 157 3.66 -21.33 -2.18
CA ALA A 157 2.73 -21.41 -3.30
C ALA A 157 3.17 -22.45 -4.33
N GLU A 158 4.45 -22.48 -4.69
CA GLU A 158 5.02 -23.52 -5.55
C GLU A 158 4.89 -24.92 -4.93
N HIS A 159 5.20 -25.05 -3.64
CA HIS A 159 5.09 -26.31 -2.93
C HIS A 159 3.65 -26.86 -2.92
N LEU A 160 2.66 -25.97 -2.86
CA LEU A 160 1.24 -26.31 -2.93
C LEU A 160 0.73 -26.49 -4.38
N GLY A 161 1.57 -26.20 -5.38
CA GLY A 161 1.22 -26.34 -6.81
C GLY A 161 0.30 -25.24 -7.33
N ALA A 162 0.35 -24.03 -6.75
CA ALA A 162 -0.45 -22.90 -7.21
C ALA A 162 -0.09 -22.52 -8.65
N GLY A 163 -1.08 -22.49 -9.54
CA GLY A 163 -0.90 -22.13 -10.94
C GLY A 163 -1.17 -20.65 -11.25
N PRO A 164 -0.98 -20.25 -12.52
CA PRO A 164 -1.32 -18.90 -13.01
C PRO A 164 -2.77 -18.48 -12.70
N ASP A 165 -3.73 -19.40 -12.84
CA ASP A 165 -5.15 -19.10 -12.61
C ASP A 165 -5.47 -18.89 -11.12
N ASP A 166 -4.88 -19.68 -10.22
CA ASP A 166 -5.02 -19.47 -8.77
C ASP A 166 -4.50 -18.08 -8.36
N ALA A 167 -3.36 -17.70 -8.94
CA ALA A 167 -2.75 -16.39 -8.73
C ALA A 167 -3.66 -15.26 -9.24
N ALA A 168 -4.22 -15.42 -10.44
CA ALA A 168 -5.16 -14.47 -11.02
C ALA A 168 -6.44 -14.34 -10.19
N ASP A 169 -6.99 -15.43 -9.68
CA ASP A 169 -8.20 -15.44 -8.84
C ASP A 169 -7.98 -14.72 -7.51
N VAL A 170 -6.85 -14.99 -6.84
CA VAL A 170 -6.45 -14.27 -5.62
C VAL A 170 -6.26 -12.78 -5.91
N GLY A 171 -5.60 -12.44 -7.02
CA GLY A 171 -5.42 -11.08 -7.48
C GLY A 171 -6.76 -10.37 -7.71
N ALA A 172 -7.71 -11.02 -8.39
CA ALA A 172 -9.03 -10.46 -8.69
C ALA A 172 -9.84 -10.18 -7.43
N GLN A 173 -9.84 -11.10 -6.47
CA GLN A 173 -10.48 -10.90 -5.19
C GLN A 173 -9.91 -9.69 -4.44
N TRP A 174 -8.60 -9.47 -4.52
CA TRP A 174 -7.96 -8.32 -3.89
C TRP A 174 -8.20 -7.02 -4.65
N GLY A 175 -8.17 -7.03 -5.98
CA GLY A 175 -8.52 -5.88 -6.83
C GLY A 175 -9.95 -5.38 -6.59
N ALA A 176 -10.89 -6.31 -6.38
CA ALA A 176 -12.25 -5.96 -6.00
C ALA A 176 -12.32 -5.28 -4.62
N GLN A 177 -11.48 -5.68 -3.67
CA GLN A 177 -11.42 -5.04 -2.34
C GLN A 177 -10.85 -3.63 -2.39
N LEU A 178 -9.81 -3.40 -3.20
CA LEU A 178 -9.22 -2.08 -3.40
C LEU A 178 -10.26 -1.06 -3.91
N THR A 179 -11.03 -1.48 -4.90
CA THR A 179 -12.04 -0.64 -5.56
C THR A 179 -13.10 -0.11 -4.60
N ARG A 180 -13.42 -0.82 -3.50
CA ARG A 180 -14.43 -0.38 -2.52
C ARG A 180 -14.10 0.96 -1.86
N ARG A 181 -12.85 1.41 -1.91
CA ARG A 181 -12.40 2.70 -1.35
C ARG A 181 -12.49 3.84 -2.36
N ASN A 182 -12.52 3.53 -3.66
CA ASN A 182 -12.61 4.52 -4.72
C ASN A 182 -14.10 4.88 -4.99
N ARG A 183 -14.35 6.12 -5.41
CA ARG A 183 -15.69 6.68 -5.68
C ARG A 183 -15.81 7.25 -7.10
N SER A 184 -14.76 7.15 -7.90
CA SER A 184 -14.80 7.57 -9.31
C SER A 184 -15.81 6.73 -10.09
N ARG A 185 -16.38 7.34 -11.14
CA ARG A 185 -17.28 6.67 -12.09
C ARG A 185 -16.57 6.17 -13.34
N SER A 186 -15.27 6.47 -13.48
CA SER A 186 -14.45 6.10 -14.63
C SER A 186 -13.61 4.87 -14.28
N CYS A 187 -13.81 3.78 -15.02
CA CYS A 187 -13.02 2.54 -14.89
C CYS A 187 -11.51 2.82 -14.93
N ILE A 188 -11.07 3.57 -15.94
CA ILE A 188 -9.65 3.91 -16.14
C ILE A 188 -9.10 4.73 -14.99
N THR A 189 -9.88 5.68 -14.46
CA THR A 189 -9.45 6.49 -13.32
C THR A 189 -9.31 5.67 -12.06
N VAL A 190 -10.27 4.76 -11.79
CA VAL A 190 -10.15 3.84 -10.64
C VAL A 190 -8.90 2.98 -10.79
N LEU A 191 -8.70 2.36 -11.96
CA LEU A 191 -7.54 1.51 -12.24
C LEU A 191 -6.23 2.27 -12.04
N HIS A 192 -6.11 3.47 -12.63
CA HIS A 192 -4.96 4.33 -12.46
C HIS A 192 -4.69 4.66 -10.99
N ASP A 193 -5.69 5.16 -10.26
CA ASP A 193 -5.52 5.59 -8.86
C ASP A 193 -5.12 4.45 -7.91
N GLU A 194 -5.63 3.24 -8.16
CA GLU A 194 -5.26 2.06 -7.38
C GLU A 194 -3.85 1.60 -7.71
N LEU A 195 -3.46 1.53 -8.99
CA LEU A 195 -2.11 1.14 -9.41
C LEU A 195 -1.03 2.13 -8.98
N ASP A 196 -1.30 3.44 -9.10
CA ASP A 196 -0.41 4.50 -8.63
C ASP A 196 -0.16 4.39 -7.13
N ARG A 197 -1.21 4.11 -6.34
CA ARG A 197 -1.09 3.89 -4.89
C ARG A 197 -0.24 2.68 -4.53
N LEU A 198 -0.23 1.66 -5.39
CA LEU A 198 0.62 0.48 -5.24
C LEU A 198 2.04 0.69 -5.77
N GLY A 199 2.31 1.84 -6.39
CA GLY A 199 3.64 2.19 -6.90
C GLY A 199 3.94 1.66 -8.30
N PHE A 200 2.93 1.28 -9.10
CA PHE A 200 3.18 0.81 -10.47
C PHE A 200 3.47 1.92 -11.48
N GLU A 201 3.29 3.19 -11.09
CA GLU A 201 3.47 4.36 -11.96
C GLU A 201 2.74 4.21 -13.31
N PRO A 202 1.39 4.10 -13.30
CA PRO A 202 0.61 3.81 -14.50
C PRO A 202 0.61 4.99 -15.49
N ALA A 203 0.87 4.71 -16.77
CA ALA A 203 0.76 5.67 -17.86
C ALA A 203 -0.39 5.29 -18.80
N VAL A 204 -1.34 6.21 -18.99
CA VAL A 204 -2.54 5.97 -19.84
C VAL A 204 -2.29 6.50 -21.24
N GLY A 205 -2.51 5.64 -22.24
CA GLY A 205 -2.37 5.95 -23.66
C GLY A 205 -3.48 5.33 -24.52
N PRO A 206 -3.52 5.66 -25.83
CA PRO A 206 -4.43 5.01 -26.76
C PRO A 206 -4.13 3.50 -26.83
N GLY A 207 -5.18 2.68 -26.95
CA GLY A 207 -5.05 1.25 -27.21
C GLY A 207 -4.37 0.97 -28.55
N ASP A 208 -3.94 -0.29 -28.73
CA ASP A 208 -3.28 -0.83 -29.93
C ASP A 208 -4.19 -0.93 -31.18
N GLY A 209 -5.36 -0.30 -31.16
CA GLY A 209 -6.31 -0.28 -32.28
C GLY A 209 -7.11 -1.57 -32.47
N THR A 210 -7.00 -2.53 -31.54
CA THR A 210 -7.73 -3.82 -31.59
C THR A 210 -9.24 -3.67 -31.32
N ALA A 211 -9.65 -2.68 -30.53
CA ALA A 211 -11.04 -2.29 -30.33
C ALA A 211 -11.20 -0.77 -30.35
N GLU A 212 -12.28 -0.29 -30.97
CA GLU A 212 -12.60 1.13 -31.04
C GLU A 212 -12.86 1.66 -29.61
N GLY A 213 -12.07 2.64 -29.16
CA GLY A 213 -12.12 3.14 -27.78
C GLY A 213 -11.34 2.33 -26.75
N ALA A 214 -10.48 1.39 -27.16
CA ALA A 214 -9.55 0.74 -26.23
C ALA A 214 -8.51 1.73 -25.68
N VAL A 215 -8.19 1.56 -24.39
CA VAL A 215 -7.20 2.32 -23.65
C VAL A 215 -6.10 1.37 -23.20
N ARG A 216 -4.84 1.74 -23.43
CA ARG A 216 -3.67 1.02 -22.92
C ARG A 216 -3.20 1.71 -21.65
N VAL A 217 -2.99 0.93 -20.58
CA VAL A 217 -2.37 1.40 -19.34
C VAL A 217 -1.05 0.67 -19.17
N GLU A 218 0.05 1.37 -19.38
CA GLU A 218 1.41 0.84 -19.24
C GLU A 218 1.89 1.00 -17.80
N PHE A 219 2.68 0.05 -17.31
CA PHE A 219 3.25 0.10 -15.96
C PHE A 219 4.74 0.46 -16.04
N LEU A 220 5.08 1.70 -15.70
CA LEU A 220 6.45 2.20 -15.80
C LEU A 220 7.37 1.67 -14.69
N HIS A 221 6.78 1.21 -13.58
CA HIS A 221 7.47 0.60 -12.47
C HIS A 221 6.82 -0.72 -12.06
N CYS A 222 7.64 -1.70 -11.63
CA CYS A 222 7.14 -2.90 -10.98
C CYS A 222 7.66 -2.93 -9.54
N PRO A 223 6.79 -2.66 -8.53
CA PRO A 223 7.18 -2.67 -7.12
C PRO A 223 7.59 -4.08 -6.63
N PHE A 224 7.35 -5.11 -7.44
CA PHE A 224 7.65 -6.51 -7.15
C PHE A 224 8.71 -7.10 -8.08
N ARG A 225 9.54 -6.28 -8.73
CA ARG A 225 10.49 -6.71 -9.79
C ARG A 225 11.27 -7.98 -9.41
N GLU A 226 11.95 -7.98 -8.27
CA GLU A 226 12.77 -9.11 -7.82
C GLU A 226 11.95 -10.40 -7.64
N LEU A 227 10.75 -10.30 -7.07
CA LEU A 227 9.86 -11.45 -6.88
C LEU A 227 9.25 -11.91 -8.20
N ALA A 228 8.93 -10.98 -9.10
CA ALA A 228 8.42 -11.28 -10.43
C ALA A 228 9.46 -11.99 -11.29
N GLU A 229 10.74 -11.70 -11.11
CA GLU A 229 11.86 -12.41 -11.74
C GLU A 229 12.05 -13.83 -11.18
N ALA A 230 11.86 -14.00 -9.87
CA ALA A 230 11.97 -15.31 -9.22
C ALA A 230 10.74 -16.22 -9.48
N TYR A 231 9.53 -15.65 -9.47
CA TYR A 231 8.26 -16.36 -9.56
C TYR A 231 7.33 -15.70 -10.61
N PRO A 232 7.71 -15.72 -11.92
CA PRO A 232 6.97 -15.12 -13.04
C PRO A 232 5.46 -15.38 -13.00
N ASP A 233 5.12 -16.66 -13.03
CA ASP A 233 3.75 -17.12 -13.22
C ASP A 233 2.87 -16.74 -12.04
N LEU A 234 3.43 -16.65 -10.84
CA LEU A 234 2.71 -16.26 -9.65
C LEU A 234 2.51 -14.74 -9.60
N VAL A 235 3.58 -13.96 -9.70
CA VAL A 235 3.53 -12.51 -9.45
C VAL A 235 2.87 -11.76 -10.61
N CYS A 236 3.20 -12.11 -11.85
CA CYS A 236 2.60 -11.44 -13.00
C CYS A 236 1.11 -11.75 -13.11
N ASN A 237 0.67 -12.98 -12.77
CA ASN A 237 -0.76 -13.31 -12.79
C ASN A 237 -1.52 -12.78 -11.57
N LEU A 238 -0.89 -12.66 -10.39
CA LEU A 238 -1.45 -11.87 -9.28
C LEU A 238 -1.74 -10.44 -9.75
N HIS A 239 -0.77 -9.79 -10.39
CA HIS A 239 -0.95 -8.43 -10.90
C HIS A 239 -2.04 -8.34 -11.99
N ARG A 240 -2.07 -9.28 -12.94
CA ARG A 240 -3.16 -9.40 -13.93
C ARG A 240 -4.51 -9.52 -13.24
N GLY A 241 -4.61 -10.39 -12.24
CA GLY A 241 -5.81 -10.58 -11.43
C GLY A 241 -6.25 -9.28 -10.75
N ILE A 242 -5.33 -8.55 -10.13
CA ILE A 242 -5.62 -7.25 -9.50
C ILE A 242 -6.25 -6.29 -10.50
N CYS A 243 -5.66 -6.16 -11.69
CA CYS A 243 -6.21 -5.31 -12.75
C CYS A 243 -7.62 -5.77 -13.16
N ALA A 244 -7.84 -7.08 -13.33
CA ALA A 244 -9.12 -7.65 -13.71
C ALA A 244 -10.20 -7.36 -12.65
N GLY A 245 -9.90 -7.61 -11.38
CA GLY A 245 -10.81 -7.38 -10.26
C GLY A 245 -11.16 -5.89 -10.08
N VAL A 246 -10.20 -4.99 -10.31
CA VAL A 246 -10.46 -3.55 -10.31
C VAL A 246 -11.38 -3.14 -11.45
N ILE A 247 -11.07 -3.56 -12.68
CA ILE A 247 -11.86 -3.22 -13.88
C ILE A 247 -13.31 -3.73 -13.74
N GLU A 248 -13.48 -4.98 -13.33
CA GLU A 248 -14.79 -5.60 -13.16
C GLU A 248 -15.61 -4.89 -12.07
N THR A 249 -15.00 -4.59 -10.93
CA THR A 249 -15.70 -3.95 -9.80
C THR A 249 -16.02 -2.48 -10.06
N ALA A 250 -15.14 -1.76 -10.77
CA ALA A 250 -15.38 -0.38 -11.15
C ALA A 250 -16.52 -0.27 -12.17
N GLY A 251 -16.64 -1.26 -13.07
CA GLY A 251 -17.60 -1.28 -14.17
C GLY A 251 -17.27 -0.25 -15.26
N GLY A 252 -17.98 -0.29 -16.38
CA GLY A 252 -17.76 0.64 -17.50
C GLY A 252 -16.52 0.33 -18.35
N GLY A 253 -15.93 -0.86 -18.19
CA GLY A 253 -14.88 -1.35 -19.07
C GLY A 253 -14.66 -2.86 -18.92
N SER A 254 -13.86 -3.43 -19.82
CA SER A 254 -13.46 -4.85 -19.80
C SER A 254 -12.01 -5.01 -20.22
N MET A 255 -11.28 -5.89 -19.53
CA MET A 255 -9.91 -6.23 -19.88
C MET A 255 -9.88 -7.04 -21.18
N GLN A 256 -9.12 -6.56 -22.16
CA GLN A 256 -8.94 -7.22 -23.47
C GLN A 256 -7.61 -7.98 -23.55
N GLY A 257 -6.60 -7.50 -22.83
CA GLY A 257 -5.28 -8.10 -22.83
C GLY A 257 -4.44 -7.62 -21.66
N PHE A 258 -3.41 -8.40 -21.34
CA PHE A 258 -2.43 -8.08 -20.33
C PHE A 258 -1.08 -8.61 -20.79
N ALA A 259 -0.09 -7.74 -20.94
CA ALA A 259 1.29 -8.12 -21.15
C ALA A 259 2.03 -8.08 -19.81
N THR A 260 2.78 -9.13 -19.56
CA THR A 260 3.58 -9.37 -18.36
C THR A 260 5.01 -8.83 -18.54
N LEU A 261 5.86 -9.07 -17.54
CA LEU A 261 7.29 -8.76 -17.63
C LEU A 261 8.04 -9.60 -18.68
N TYR A 262 7.47 -10.72 -19.11
CA TYR A 262 8.14 -11.69 -19.97
C TYR A 262 7.71 -11.59 -21.43
N ASP A 263 6.76 -10.70 -21.70
CA ASP A 263 6.34 -10.38 -23.05
C ASP A 263 7.34 -9.40 -23.71
N PRO A 264 7.44 -9.39 -25.04
CA PRO A 264 8.36 -8.52 -25.77
C PRO A 264 7.99 -7.03 -25.69
N GLU A 265 6.78 -6.71 -25.21
CA GLU A 265 6.31 -5.36 -25.00
C GLU A 265 6.43 -4.95 -23.52
N PRO A 266 6.50 -3.63 -23.22
CA PRO A 266 6.35 -3.16 -21.85
C PRO A 266 5.09 -3.72 -21.19
N CYS A 267 5.19 -4.07 -19.91
CA CYS A 267 4.09 -4.58 -19.10
C CYS A 267 2.92 -3.58 -19.14
N HIS A 268 1.74 -4.04 -19.55
CA HIS A 268 0.57 -3.19 -19.72
C HIS A 268 -0.73 -3.98 -19.64
N VAL A 269 -1.83 -3.26 -19.45
CA VAL A 269 -3.19 -3.78 -19.62
C VAL A 269 -3.93 -3.00 -20.69
N THR A 270 -4.64 -3.71 -21.56
CA THR A 270 -5.54 -3.11 -22.55
C THR A 270 -6.97 -3.25 -22.06
N VAL A 271 -7.68 -2.13 -21.99
CA VAL A 271 -9.04 -2.04 -21.45
C VAL A 271 -9.95 -1.44 -22.51
N ALA A 272 -11.02 -2.15 -22.87
CA ALA A 272 -12.10 -1.56 -23.65
C ALA A 272 -13.00 -0.76 -22.70
N THR A 273 -13.30 0.50 -23.04
CA THR A 273 -14.25 1.32 -22.28
C THR A 273 -15.63 1.29 -22.94
N GLY A 274 -16.68 1.11 -22.14
CA GLY A 274 -18.07 1.05 -22.61
C GLY A 274 -18.83 2.36 -22.49
#